data_AF-A0A9N9JNT2-F1
#
_entry.id   AF-A0A9N9JNT2-F1
#
_cell.length_a   1.000
_cell.length_b   1.000
_cell.length_c   1.000
_cell.angle_alpha   90.00
_cell.angle_beta   90.00
_cell.angle_gamma   90.00
#
_symmetry.space_group_name_H-M   'P 1'
#
loop_
_entity.id
_entity.type
_entity.pdbx_description
1 polymer ?
#
loop_
_entity_poly.entity_id
_entity_poly.type
_entity_poly.pdbx_seq_one_letter_code
_entity_poly.pdbx_strand_id
1 'polypeptide(L)'
;MTEEINNNREINEVKVENDYDKRRREALAEIDNAKFGWFHIRTCIVAGVGFFADAYDIFAINLVVVMLGYVYYGKSSLPTDVDLSLKLATPLGTFIGQFGFGLLADLLGRKKMYGIELIIIMFSTFAICLVANSYVYDPNSKTFVSNAKVISAQGLMLFWRILLGIGIGGDYPLSA
;
A
#
# COMPACT_ATOMS: atom_id res chain seq x y z
N MET A 1 18.86 -58.36 6.00
CA MET A 1 19.54 -57.50 5.02
C MET A 1 18.70 -56.29 4.62
N THR A 2 17.39 -56.43 4.38
CA THR A 2 16.48 -55.32 4.04
C THR A 2 16.15 -54.39 5.22
N GLU A 3 16.04 -54.91 6.45
CA GLU A 3 15.76 -54.10 7.65
C GLU A 3 16.94 -53.21 8.10
N GLU A 4 18.18 -53.68 8.02
CA GLU A 4 19.36 -52.87 8.34
C GLU A 4 19.57 -51.69 7.36
N ILE A 5 19.17 -51.87 6.11
CA ILE A 5 19.24 -50.80 5.10
C ILE A 5 18.17 -49.74 5.38
N ASN A 6 16.97 -50.12 5.83
CA ASN A 6 15.93 -49.17 6.22
C ASN A 6 16.28 -48.42 7.51
N ASN A 7 16.81 -49.12 8.52
CA ASN A 7 17.21 -48.48 9.77
C ASN A 7 18.34 -47.45 9.54
N ASN A 8 19.34 -47.76 8.71
CA ASN A 8 20.38 -46.80 8.36
C ASN A 8 19.87 -45.63 7.51
N ARG A 9 18.79 -45.80 6.74
CA ARG A 9 18.16 -44.70 5.99
C ARG A 9 17.37 -43.77 6.91
N GLU A 10 16.55 -44.31 7.80
CA GLU A 10 15.81 -43.51 8.79
C GLU A 10 16.77 -42.75 9.74
N ILE A 11 17.85 -43.39 10.20
CA ILE A 11 18.87 -42.74 11.03
C ILE A 11 19.58 -41.60 10.28
N ASN A 12 19.80 -41.75 8.96
CA ASN A 12 20.43 -40.71 8.15
C ASN A 12 19.45 -39.57 7.84
N GLU A 13 18.17 -39.85 7.54
CA GLU A 13 17.14 -38.82 7.34
C GLU A 13 16.92 -38.00 8.62
N VAL A 14 16.80 -38.65 9.78
CA VAL A 14 16.64 -37.97 11.08
C VAL A 14 17.88 -37.15 11.46
N LYS A 15 19.09 -37.61 11.09
CA LYS A 15 20.34 -36.85 11.29
C LYS A 15 20.42 -35.63 10.38
N VAL A 16 20.02 -35.79 9.12
CA VAL A 16 20.03 -34.73 8.11
C VAL A 16 18.99 -33.67 8.47
N GLU A 17 17.79 -34.05 8.90
CA GLU A 17 16.74 -33.15 9.38
C GLU A 17 17.17 -32.37 10.65
N ASN A 18 17.76 -33.05 11.63
CA ASN A 18 18.32 -32.38 12.83
C ASN A 18 19.43 -31.38 12.49
N ASP A 19 20.24 -31.63 11.46
CA ASP A 19 21.32 -30.73 11.05
C ASP A 19 20.79 -29.46 10.38
N TYR A 20 19.73 -29.58 9.55
CA TYR A 20 19.05 -28.42 8.97
C TYR A 20 18.40 -27.53 10.03
N ASP A 21 17.71 -28.13 10.99
CA ASP A 21 17.06 -27.40 12.08
C ASP A 21 18.08 -26.75 13.02
N LYS A 22 19.24 -27.40 13.28
CA LYS A 22 20.34 -26.79 14.02
C LYS A 22 20.91 -25.59 13.31
N ARG A 23 21.26 -25.70 12.02
CA ARG A 23 21.80 -24.58 11.24
C ARG A 23 20.82 -23.41 11.15
N ARG A 24 19.52 -23.70 11.02
CA ARG A 24 18.47 -22.68 11.02
C ARG A 24 18.36 -21.99 12.38
N ARG A 25 18.43 -22.73 13.49
CA ARG A 25 18.44 -22.15 14.85
C ARG A 25 19.70 -21.35 15.14
N GLU A 26 20.86 -21.81 14.67
CA GLU A 26 22.13 -21.10 14.80
C GLU A 26 22.12 -19.80 13.97
N ALA A 27 21.61 -19.83 12.74
CA ALA A 27 21.44 -18.63 11.92
C ALA A 27 20.43 -17.64 12.54
N LEU A 28 19.33 -18.14 13.12
CA LEU A 28 18.36 -17.30 13.85
C LEU A 28 19.00 -16.70 15.11
N ALA A 29 19.76 -17.49 15.88
CA ALA A 29 20.44 -17.04 17.08
C ALA A 29 21.58 -16.05 16.79
N GLU A 30 22.22 -16.15 15.62
CA GLU A 30 23.22 -15.19 15.16
C GLU A 30 22.58 -13.87 14.72
N ILE A 31 21.39 -13.92 14.09
CA ILE A 31 20.57 -12.72 13.81
C ILE A 31 20.09 -12.09 15.12
N ASP A 32 19.66 -12.88 16.11
CA ASP A 32 19.17 -12.39 17.41
C ASP A 32 20.31 -11.83 18.30
N ASN A 33 21.50 -12.42 18.24
CA ASN A 33 22.69 -11.92 18.94
C ASN A 33 23.46 -10.85 18.14
N ALA A 34 22.98 -10.46 16.96
CA ALA A 34 23.58 -9.37 16.20
C ALA A 34 23.48 -8.08 17.02
N LYS A 35 24.63 -7.47 17.32
CA LYS A 35 24.69 -6.25 18.11
C LYS A 35 23.86 -5.15 17.45
N PHE A 36 22.99 -4.50 18.24
CA PHE A 36 22.29 -3.29 17.83
C PHE A 36 23.30 -2.31 17.24
N GLY A 37 23.15 -2.05 15.95
CA GLY A 37 24.12 -1.32 15.16
C GLY A 37 23.43 -0.25 14.32
N TRP A 38 24.22 0.60 13.69
CA TRP A 38 23.73 1.69 12.83
C TRP A 38 22.82 1.19 11.69
N PHE A 39 23.02 -0.06 11.23
CA PHE A 39 22.16 -0.72 10.25
C PHE A 39 20.72 -0.91 10.74
N HIS A 40 20.52 -1.31 12.00
CA HIS A 40 19.20 -1.49 12.60
C HIS A 40 18.45 -0.16 12.69
N ILE A 41 19.16 0.91 13.08
CA ILE A 41 18.62 2.27 13.13
C ILE A 41 18.19 2.74 11.74
N ARG A 42 19.04 2.56 10.71
CA ARG A 42 18.67 2.90 9.32
C ARG A 42 17.44 2.16 8.85
N THR A 43 17.38 0.85 9.11
CA THR A 43 16.26 0.01 8.69
C THR A 43 14.97 0.46 9.38
N CYS A 44 15.03 0.78 10.67
CA CYS A 44 13.90 1.28 11.43
C CYS A 44 13.41 2.66 10.92
N ILE A 45 14.33 3.56 10.57
CA ILE A 45 13.99 4.86 10.00
C ILE A 45 13.35 4.70 8.61
N VAL A 46 13.92 3.84 7.75
CA VAL A 46 13.39 3.61 6.40
C VAL A 46 11.99 3.01 6.46
N ALA A 47 11.76 2.00 7.31
CA ALA A 47 10.44 1.42 7.53
C ALA A 47 9.45 2.46 8.12
N GLY A 48 9.91 3.28 9.07
CA GLY A 48 9.07 4.34 9.65
C GLY A 48 8.65 5.43 8.66
N VAL A 49 9.52 5.79 7.71
CA VAL A 49 9.18 6.75 6.65
C VAL A 49 8.14 6.19 5.69
N GLY A 50 8.20 4.89 5.36
CA GLY A 50 7.18 4.21 4.54
C GLY A 50 5.80 4.27 5.21
N PHE A 51 5.69 3.77 6.44
CA PHE A 51 4.45 3.83 7.22
C PHE A 51 3.93 5.26 7.41
N PHE A 52 4.84 6.24 7.58
CA PHE A 52 4.44 7.65 7.69
C PHE A 52 3.85 8.18 6.38
N ALA A 53 4.44 7.86 5.23
CA ALA A 53 3.93 8.28 3.92
C ALA A 53 2.54 7.66 3.65
N ASP A 54 2.37 6.39 3.98
CA ASP A 54 1.08 5.69 3.81
C ASP A 54 -0.01 6.30 4.69
N ALA A 55 0.29 6.56 5.96
CA ALA A 55 -0.63 7.24 6.87
C ALA A 55 -0.95 8.67 6.38
N TYR A 56 0.06 9.39 5.88
CA TYR A 56 -0.12 10.73 5.31
C TYR A 56 -1.13 10.71 4.15
N ASP A 57 -0.99 9.78 3.20
CA ASP A 57 -1.88 9.71 2.03
C ASP A 57 -3.33 9.34 2.39
N ILE A 58 -3.53 8.51 3.43
CA ILE A 58 -4.85 8.19 3.96
C ILE A 58 -5.50 9.43 4.61
N PHE A 59 -4.77 10.19 5.42
CA PHE A 59 -5.34 11.31 6.19
C PHE A 59 -5.35 12.66 5.47
N ALA A 60 -4.47 12.88 4.49
CA ALA A 60 -4.33 14.14 3.77
C ALA A 60 -5.64 14.58 3.08
N ILE A 61 -6.52 13.63 2.76
CA ILE A 61 -7.83 13.91 2.15
C ILE A 61 -8.70 14.85 2.96
N ASN A 62 -8.57 14.84 4.29
CA ASN A 62 -9.35 15.71 5.15
C ASN A 62 -9.05 17.20 4.89
N LEU A 63 -7.81 17.52 4.51
CA LEU A 63 -7.41 18.86 4.10
C LEU A 63 -7.82 19.14 2.65
N VAL A 64 -7.61 18.15 1.77
CA VAL A 64 -7.91 18.28 0.34
C VAL A 64 -9.40 18.52 0.08
N VAL A 65 -10.31 17.83 0.79
CA VAL A 65 -11.77 18.03 0.69
C VAL A 65 -12.15 19.49 0.95
N VAL A 66 -11.56 20.13 1.97
CA VAL A 66 -11.86 21.53 2.30
C VAL A 66 -11.40 22.46 1.17
N MET A 67 -10.19 22.23 0.63
CA MET A 67 -9.68 22.99 -0.51
C MET A 67 -10.55 22.80 -1.75
N LEU A 68 -10.97 21.56 -2.04
CA LEU A 68 -11.89 21.24 -3.13
C LEU A 68 -13.25 21.90 -2.95
N GLY A 69 -13.77 21.98 -1.72
CA GLY A 69 -14.99 22.72 -1.40
C GLY A 69 -14.88 24.18 -1.87
N TYR A 70 -13.79 24.85 -1.53
CA TYR A 70 -13.59 26.25 -1.91
C TYR A 70 -13.48 26.43 -3.43
N VAL A 71 -12.73 25.56 -4.11
CA VAL A 71 -12.48 25.71 -5.55
C VAL A 71 -13.70 25.31 -6.40
N TYR A 72 -14.41 24.25 -6.04
CA TYR A 72 -15.50 23.69 -6.86
C TYR A 72 -16.90 24.13 -6.45
N TYR A 73 -17.12 24.48 -5.19
CA TYR A 73 -18.45 24.78 -4.64
C TYR A 73 -18.54 26.16 -3.98
N GLY A 74 -17.43 26.90 -3.93
CA GLY A 74 -17.37 28.23 -3.31
C GLY A 74 -17.69 28.23 -1.80
N LYS A 75 -17.65 27.06 -1.15
CA LYS A 75 -18.00 26.85 0.26
C LYS A 75 -16.92 26.02 0.94
N SER A 76 -16.81 26.09 2.26
CA SER A 76 -15.80 25.31 3.02
C SER A 76 -16.06 23.79 3.06
N SER A 77 -17.05 23.27 2.32
CA SER A 77 -17.47 21.87 2.38
C SER A 77 -17.98 21.37 1.02
N LEU A 78 -17.67 20.11 0.72
CA LEU A 78 -18.23 19.36 -0.41
C LEU A 78 -19.63 18.82 -0.07
N PRO A 79 -20.48 18.51 -1.07
CA PRO A 79 -21.67 17.72 -0.85
C PRO A 79 -21.34 16.43 -0.10
N THR A 80 -22.17 16.04 0.87
CA THR A 80 -21.92 14.92 1.78
C THR A 80 -21.58 13.62 1.07
N ASP A 81 -22.27 13.31 -0.03
CA ASP A 81 -22.03 12.10 -0.82
C ASP A 81 -20.64 12.07 -1.47
N VAL A 82 -20.15 13.24 -1.92
CA VAL A 82 -18.83 13.38 -2.56
C VAL A 82 -17.72 13.37 -1.51
N ASP A 83 -17.93 14.03 -0.36
CA ASP A 83 -16.98 14.00 0.76
C ASP A 83 -16.78 12.57 1.29
N LEU A 84 -17.90 11.88 1.56
CA LEU A 84 -17.88 10.53 2.08
C LEU A 84 -17.20 9.56 1.10
N SER A 85 -17.54 9.64 -0.19
CA SER A 85 -16.97 8.75 -1.20
C SER A 85 -15.47 8.95 -1.39
N LEU A 86 -14.96 10.19 -1.35
CA LEU A 86 -13.51 10.46 -1.42
C LEU A 86 -12.75 9.96 -0.18
N LYS A 87 -13.35 10.09 1.01
CA LYS A 87 -12.77 9.62 2.27
C LYS A 87 -12.78 8.08 2.36
N LEU A 88 -13.85 7.43 1.90
CA LEU A 88 -14.00 5.98 1.93
C LEU A 88 -13.25 5.27 0.80
N ALA A 89 -12.92 5.96 -0.30
CA ALA A 89 -12.22 5.40 -1.44
C ALA A 89 -10.89 4.72 -1.04
N THR A 90 -10.08 5.39 -0.21
CA THR A 90 -8.76 4.86 0.17
C THR A 90 -8.86 3.66 1.10
N PRO A 91 -9.65 3.67 2.20
CA PRO A 91 -9.86 2.49 3.04
C PRO A 91 -10.50 1.28 2.32
N LEU A 92 -11.39 1.53 1.35
CA LEU A 92 -11.94 0.45 0.53
C LEU A 92 -10.86 -0.14 -0.40
N GLY A 93 -10.04 0.73 -0.99
CA GLY A 93 -8.89 0.31 -1.78
C GLY A 93 -7.89 -0.51 -0.96
N THR A 94 -7.56 -0.10 0.27
CA THR A 94 -6.62 -0.83 1.13
C THR A 94 -7.13 -2.21 1.50
N PHE A 95 -8.43 -2.35 1.78
CA PHE A 95 -9.05 -3.65 2.04
C PHE A 95 -8.92 -4.60 0.84
N ILE A 96 -9.20 -4.10 -0.37
CA ILE A 96 -9.06 -4.87 -1.62
C ILE A 96 -7.58 -5.19 -1.89
N GLY A 97 -6.68 -4.23 -1.66
CA GLY A 97 -5.24 -4.36 -1.82
C GLY A 97 -4.67 -5.45 -0.93
N GLN A 98 -5.03 -5.48 0.35
CA GLN A 98 -4.57 -6.51 1.29
C GLN A 98 -4.92 -7.93 0.81
N PHE A 99 -6.16 -8.14 0.34
CA PHE A 99 -6.57 -9.44 -0.16
C PHE A 99 -5.87 -9.80 -1.49
N GLY A 100 -5.77 -8.84 -2.42
CA GLY A 100 -5.14 -9.04 -3.72
C GLY A 100 -3.64 -9.29 -3.62
N PHE A 101 -2.91 -8.41 -2.94
CA PHE A 101 -1.46 -8.51 -2.76
C PHE A 101 -1.06 -9.68 -1.87
N GLY A 102 -1.88 -10.09 -0.90
CA GLY A 102 -1.66 -11.32 -0.15
C GLY A 102 -1.57 -12.54 -1.06
N LEU A 103 -2.56 -12.70 -1.96
CA LEU A 103 -2.55 -13.78 -2.94
C LEU A 103 -1.40 -13.63 -3.96
N LEU A 104 -1.15 -12.41 -4.46
CA LEU A 104 -0.07 -12.17 -5.43
C LEU A 104 1.33 -12.40 -4.83
N ALA A 105 1.53 -12.09 -3.55
CA ALA A 105 2.80 -12.30 -2.85
C ALA A 105 3.17 -13.79 -2.78
N ASP A 106 2.17 -14.65 -2.56
CA ASP A 106 2.33 -16.11 -2.53
C ASP A 106 2.71 -16.68 -3.91
N LEU A 107 2.18 -16.10 -4.99
CA LEU A 107 2.42 -16.56 -6.36
C LEU A 107 3.70 -15.99 -7.00
N LEU A 108 3.99 -14.70 -6.81
CA LEU A 108 5.07 -13.97 -7.51
C LEU A 108 6.31 -13.74 -6.67
N GLY A 109 6.21 -13.94 -5.34
CA GLY A 109 7.29 -13.78 -4.38
C GLY A 109 7.43 -12.36 -3.82
N ARG A 110 7.60 -12.28 -2.49
CA ARG A 110 7.64 -11.03 -1.70
C ARG A 110 8.64 -9.96 -2.20
N LYS A 111 9.82 -10.36 -2.67
CA LYS A 111 10.86 -9.40 -3.13
C LYS A 111 10.45 -8.54 -4.33
N LYS A 112 9.68 -9.08 -5.26
CA LYS A 112 9.23 -8.31 -6.44
C LYS A 112 8.02 -7.45 -6.12
N MET A 113 7.19 -7.91 -5.18
CA MET A 113 5.96 -7.20 -4.86
C MET A 113 6.17 -5.88 -4.13
N TYR A 114 7.19 -5.80 -3.28
CA TYR A 114 7.58 -4.54 -2.63
C TYR A 114 7.89 -3.41 -3.62
N GLY A 115 8.49 -3.74 -4.77
CA GLY A 115 8.75 -2.74 -5.81
C GLY A 115 7.49 -2.32 -6.58
N ILE A 116 6.56 -3.26 -6.77
CA ILE A 116 5.34 -3.03 -7.57
C ILE A 116 4.35 -2.15 -6.79
N GLU A 117 4.13 -2.42 -5.50
CA GLU A 117 3.26 -1.58 -4.67
C GLU A 117 3.75 -0.13 -4.62
N LEU A 118 5.07 0.07 -4.46
CA LEU A 118 5.66 1.40 -4.38
C LEU A 118 5.48 2.18 -5.69
N ILE A 119 5.59 1.50 -6.83
CA ILE A 119 5.32 2.09 -8.15
C ILE A 119 3.84 2.47 -8.28
N ILE A 120 2.92 1.63 -7.80
CA ILE A 120 1.47 1.90 -7.84
C ILE A 120 1.13 3.12 -6.98
N ILE A 121 1.67 3.22 -5.77
CA ILE A 121 1.47 4.38 -4.89
C ILE A 121 2.01 5.63 -5.58
N MET A 122 3.28 5.61 -6.02
CA MET A 122 3.92 6.75 -6.68
C MET A 122 3.15 7.23 -7.92
N PHE A 123 2.74 6.29 -8.78
CA PHE A 123 1.98 6.62 -10.00
C PHE A 123 0.59 7.15 -9.66
N SER A 124 -0.10 6.56 -8.68
CA SER A 124 -1.42 7.00 -8.26
C SER A 124 -1.37 8.40 -7.64
N THR A 125 -0.40 8.67 -6.76
CA THR A 125 -0.22 10.00 -6.15
C THR A 125 0.12 11.05 -7.20
N PHE A 126 1.00 10.72 -8.15
CA PHE A 126 1.31 11.61 -9.27
C PHE A 126 0.07 11.88 -10.14
N ALA A 127 -0.71 10.85 -10.44
CA ALA A 127 -1.93 10.98 -11.21
C ALA A 127 -2.99 11.83 -10.49
N ILE A 128 -3.16 11.69 -9.17
CA ILE A 128 -4.03 12.55 -8.34
C ILE A 128 -3.64 14.01 -8.47
N CYS A 129 -2.34 14.33 -8.41
CA CYS A 129 -1.84 15.71 -8.57
C CYS A 129 -2.13 16.29 -9.96
N LEU A 130 -2.18 15.44 -11.00
CA LEU A 130 -2.51 15.84 -12.37
C LEU A 130 -4.00 15.90 -12.65
N VAL A 131 -4.87 15.54 -11.69
CA VAL A 131 -6.32 15.65 -11.87
C VAL A 131 -6.71 17.13 -11.90
N ALA A 132 -6.88 17.65 -13.11
CA ALA A 132 -7.43 18.98 -13.36
C ALA A 132 -8.84 18.84 -13.94
N ASN A 133 -9.82 19.57 -13.39
CA ASN A 133 -11.08 19.80 -14.08
C ASN A 133 -10.91 20.91 -15.11
N SER A 134 -11.56 20.76 -16.26
CA SER A 134 -11.84 21.89 -17.15
C SER A 134 -12.94 22.74 -16.52
N TYR A 135 -12.60 23.95 -16.10
CA TYR A 135 -13.56 24.94 -15.65
C TYR A 135 -13.99 25.79 -16.84
N VAL A 136 -15.29 25.95 -17.02
CA VAL A 136 -15.84 26.92 -17.98
C VAL A 136 -16.49 28.03 -17.18
N TYR A 137 -16.22 29.26 -17.58
CA TYR A 137 -16.89 30.42 -17.00
C TYR A 137 -18.38 30.36 -17.31
N ASP A 138 -19.24 30.27 -16.29
CA ASP A 138 -20.70 30.38 -16.44
C ASP A 138 -21.12 31.85 -16.30
N PRO A 139 -21.58 32.49 -17.39
CA PRO A 139 -21.98 33.89 -17.36
C PRO A 139 -23.23 34.16 -16.52
N ASN A 140 -24.06 33.16 -16.19
CA ASN A 140 -25.28 33.35 -15.39
C ASN A 140 -25.01 33.38 -13.88
N SER A 141 -24.06 32.58 -13.41
CA SER A 141 -23.66 32.52 -12.00
C SER A 141 -22.39 33.32 -11.67
N LYS A 142 -21.77 33.96 -12.68
CA LYS A 142 -20.48 34.70 -12.59
C LYS A 142 -19.38 33.91 -11.88
N THR A 143 -19.42 32.59 -12.02
CA THR A 143 -18.55 31.65 -11.31
C THR A 143 -18.01 30.66 -12.33
N PHE A 144 -16.81 30.12 -12.09
CA PHE A 144 -16.27 29.03 -12.90
C PHE A 144 -17.00 27.73 -12.53
N VAL A 145 -17.72 27.15 -13.48
CA VAL A 145 -18.52 25.94 -13.30
C VAL A 145 -17.88 24.80 -14.10
N SER A 146 -17.66 23.67 -13.43
CA SER A 146 -17.08 22.48 -14.06
C SER A 146 -18.03 21.96 -15.16
N ASN A 147 -17.55 21.87 -16.41
CA ASN A 147 -18.32 21.31 -17.52
C ASN A 147 -18.31 19.78 -17.45
N ALA A 148 -19.23 19.24 -16.65
CA ALA A 148 -19.35 17.81 -16.38
C ALA A 148 -19.96 17.03 -17.55
N LYS A 149 -19.24 16.87 -18.67
CA LYS A 149 -19.70 15.97 -19.75
C LYS A 149 -18.74 14.84 -20.13
N VAL A 150 -17.52 14.78 -19.61
CA VAL A 150 -16.59 13.69 -19.98
C VAL A 150 -15.72 13.21 -18.80
N ILE A 151 -16.35 12.76 -17.69
CA ILE A 151 -15.71 12.36 -16.42
C ILE A 151 -15.52 13.57 -15.49
N SER A 152 -16.34 13.65 -14.45
CA SER A 152 -16.20 14.64 -13.37
C SER A 152 -14.87 14.36 -12.65
N ALA A 153 -14.01 15.36 -12.45
CA ALA A 153 -12.69 15.06 -11.86
C ALA A 153 -12.78 14.61 -10.40
N GLN A 154 -13.94 14.76 -9.75
CA GLN A 154 -14.26 14.06 -8.50
C GLN A 154 -14.25 12.53 -8.69
N GLY A 155 -14.82 12.02 -9.78
CA GLY A 155 -14.79 10.60 -10.15
C GLY A 155 -13.38 10.12 -10.51
N LEU A 156 -12.58 10.95 -11.19
CA LEU A 156 -11.19 10.62 -11.49
C LEU A 156 -10.32 10.58 -10.21
N MET A 157 -10.49 11.54 -9.30
CA MET A 157 -9.85 11.48 -7.99
C MET A 157 -10.30 10.26 -7.19
N LEU A 158 -11.58 9.92 -7.21
CA LEU A 158 -12.09 8.73 -6.53
C LEU A 158 -11.43 7.45 -7.07
N PHE A 159 -11.33 7.30 -8.40
CA PHE A 159 -10.64 6.18 -9.02
C PHE A 159 -9.17 6.09 -8.59
N TRP A 160 -8.42 7.18 -8.67
CA TRP A 160 -7.01 7.17 -8.28
C TRP A 160 -6.80 6.96 -6.79
N ARG A 161 -7.73 7.42 -5.94
CA ARG A 161 -7.69 7.15 -4.49
C ARG A 161 -7.93 5.68 -4.15
N ILE A 162 -8.79 4.99 -4.91
CA ILE A 162 -8.97 3.55 -4.79
C ILE A 162 -7.68 2.84 -5.21
N LEU A 163 -7.07 3.23 -6.34
CA LEU A 163 -5.83 2.63 -6.82
C LEU A 163 -4.65 2.85 -5.86
N LEU A 164 -4.53 4.06 -5.31
CA LEU A 164 -3.59 4.39 -4.25
C LEU A 164 -3.83 3.52 -3.02
N GLY A 165 -5.09 3.37 -2.59
CA GLY A 165 -5.46 2.50 -1.48
C GLY A 165 -5.05 1.05 -1.73
N ILE A 166 -5.24 0.53 -2.95
CA ILE A 166 -4.80 -0.82 -3.33
C ILE A 166 -3.28 -0.97 -3.17
N GLY A 167 -2.50 0.06 -3.54
CA GLY A 167 -1.05 0.08 -3.31
C GLY A 167 -0.67 0.02 -1.83
N ILE A 168 -1.26 0.90 -1.01
CA ILE A 168 -1.01 0.93 0.45
C ILE A 168 -1.44 -0.39 1.13
N GLY A 169 -2.51 -1.01 0.63
CA GLY A 169 -2.98 -2.31 1.14
C GLY A 169 -1.97 -3.44 0.95
N GLY A 170 -1.04 -3.31 0.00
CA GLY A 170 0.00 -4.30 -0.27
C GLY A 170 1.09 -4.40 0.79
N ASP A 171 1.37 -3.30 1.51
CA ASP A 171 2.52 -3.26 2.41
C ASP A 171 2.33 -4.22 3.60
N TYR A 172 1.09 -4.34 4.09
CA TYR A 172 0.74 -5.21 5.22
C TYR A 172 1.04 -6.71 5.01
N PRO A 173 0.59 -7.38 3.92
CA PRO A 173 0.93 -8.78 3.66
C PRO A 173 2.39 -9.01 3.23
N LEU A 174 3.10 -7.99 2.75
CA LEU A 174 4.48 -8.11 2.30
C LEU A 174 5.51 -7.88 3.41
N SER A 175 5.14 -7.05 4.39
CA SER A 175 5.91 -6.78 5.61
C SER A 175 5.71 -7.85 6.71
N ALA A 176 4.79 -8.80 6.51
CA ALA A 176 4.58 -9.99 7.36
C ALA A 176 5.36 -11.21 6.83
#